data_AF-A0A7W0Z9E2-F1
#
_entry.id   AF-A0A7W0Z9E2-F1
#
_cell.length_a   1.000
_cell.length_b   1.000
_cell.length_c   1.000
_cell.angle_alpha   90.00
_cell.angle_beta   90.00
_cell.angle_gamma   90.00
#
_symmetry.space_group_name_H-M   'P 1'
#
loop_
_entity.id
_entity.type
_entity.pdbx_description
1 polymer ?
#
loop_
_entity_poly.entity_id
_entity_poly.type
_entity_poly.pdbx_seq_one_letter_code
_entity_poly.pdbx_strand_id
1 'polypeptide(L)'
;MLAGALALFAGCGREQTGERSGAELESRAPAAGRSDQRFPELLNVRPIHTGPRTYDFMVMVSSPYDSPERYADGWRVLTVEGRVLGVKRLAHPHPHEQPFWRRQTRVRVPTGVRRVQLEGHDSRNGFGGKRLAVTLP
;
A
#
# COMPACT_ATOMS: atom_id res chain seq x y z
N MET A 1 -32.45 22.04 -80.92
CA MET A 1 -32.74 22.66 -79.62
C MET A 1 -31.79 22.07 -78.58
N LEU A 2 -31.19 22.95 -77.77
CA LEU A 2 -30.43 22.77 -76.51
C LEU A 2 -30.82 21.52 -75.70
N ALA A 3 -30.07 20.97 -74.75
CA ALA A 3 -28.75 21.11 -74.10
C ALA A 3 -28.89 20.29 -72.80
N GLY A 4 -27.81 19.80 -72.19
CA GLY A 4 -27.86 19.26 -70.81
C GLY A 4 -26.82 18.18 -70.56
N ALA A 5 -25.56 18.55 -70.32
CA ALA A 5 -24.98 18.86 -69.01
C ALA A 5 -24.34 17.62 -68.36
N LEU A 6 -23.04 17.48 -68.61
CA LEU A 6 -22.11 16.59 -67.93
C LEU A 6 -21.50 17.36 -66.75
N ALA A 7 -21.58 16.81 -65.54
CA ALA A 7 -20.80 17.25 -64.39
C ALA A 7 -20.21 16.04 -63.67
N LEU A 8 -18.91 16.13 -63.41
CA LEU A 8 -18.03 15.12 -62.81
C LEU A 8 -17.67 15.52 -61.36
N PHE A 9 -17.04 14.55 -60.70
CA PHE A 9 -16.18 14.59 -59.50
C PHE A 9 -16.86 14.17 -58.18
N ALA A 10 -16.64 12.96 -57.67
CA ALA A 10 -15.42 12.31 -57.14
C ALA A 10 -15.13 12.71 -55.67
N GLY A 11 -15.36 11.76 -54.76
CA GLY A 11 -14.97 11.84 -53.35
C GLY A 11 -14.54 10.45 -52.86
N CYS A 12 -13.30 10.37 -52.39
CA CYS A 12 -12.53 9.15 -52.13
C CYS A 12 -13.12 8.26 -51.03
N GLY A 13 -13.23 6.96 -51.32
CA GLY A 13 -13.36 5.92 -50.31
C GLY A 13 -12.05 5.69 -49.57
N ARG A 14 -12.15 5.38 -48.28
CA ARG A 14 -11.11 4.65 -47.55
C ARG A 14 -11.72 3.56 -46.70
N GLU A 15 -11.00 2.45 -46.77
CA GLU A 15 -11.41 1.10 -46.45
C GLU A 15 -11.51 0.83 -44.95
N GLN A 16 -12.36 -0.13 -44.65
CA GLN A 16 -12.60 -0.72 -43.34
C GLN A 16 -11.43 -1.66 -42.99
N THR A 17 -10.95 -1.61 -41.74
CA THR A 17 -10.34 -2.80 -41.13
C THR A 17 -10.43 -2.73 -39.62
N GLY A 18 -11.07 -3.74 -39.02
CA GLY A 18 -10.68 -4.24 -37.70
C GLY A 18 -11.64 -3.99 -36.53
N GLU A 19 -12.74 -4.74 -36.48
CA GLU A 19 -13.35 -5.17 -35.21
C GLU A 19 -12.36 -6.04 -34.41
N ARG A 20 -12.18 -5.77 -33.11
CA ARG A 20 -12.72 -6.65 -32.05
C ARG A 20 -12.43 -6.12 -30.63
N SER A 21 -13.53 -5.83 -29.94
CA SER A 21 -13.85 -6.06 -28.52
C SER A 21 -12.72 -6.49 -27.57
N GLY A 22 -12.59 -5.73 -26.48
CA GLY A 22 -11.96 -6.16 -25.24
C GLY A 22 -12.28 -5.18 -24.11
N ALA A 23 -13.47 -5.27 -23.53
CA ALA A 23 -13.76 -4.66 -22.24
C ALA A 23 -13.31 -5.63 -21.14
N GLU A 24 -12.26 -5.29 -20.37
CA GLU A 24 -12.18 -5.67 -18.95
C GLU A 24 -11.14 -4.82 -18.19
N LEU A 25 -11.68 -4.01 -17.27
CA LEU A 25 -11.15 -3.62 -15.96
C LEU A 25 -9.62 -3.75 -15.70
N GLU A 26 -8.92 -2.62 -15.75
CA GLU A 26 -7.96 -2.31 -14.68
C GLU A 26 -8.24 -0.91 -14.14
N SER A 27 -8.86 -0.91 -12.96
CA SER A 27 -9.08 0.24 -12.09
C SER A 27 -7.76 0.96 -11.81
N ARG A 28 -7.46 1.99 -12.60
CA ARG A 28 -6.50 3.01 -12.17
C ARG A 28 -7.16 3.83 -11.07
N ALA A 29 -6.97 3.39 -9.81
CA ALA A 29 -7.32 4.20 -8.66
C ALA A 29 -6.72 5.60 -8.82
N PRO A 30 -7.46 6.68 -8.54
CA PRO A 30 -6.97 8.02 -8.77
C PRO A 30 -5.77 8.29 -7.85
N ALA A 31 -4.70 8.84 -8.41
CA ALA A 31 -3.50 9.30 -7.69
C ALA A 31 -3.75 10.52 -6.78
N ALA A 32 -5.00 10.78 -6.41
CA ALA A 32 -5.45 11.96 -5.67
C ALA A 32 -5.50 11.77 -4.14
N GLY A 33 -5.00 10.64 -3.61
CA GLY A 33 -4.95 10.36 -2.17
C GLY A 33 -3.56 10.38 -1.53
N ARG A 34 -2.48 10.53 -2.31
CA ARG A 34 -1.11 10.36 -1.80
C ARG A 34 -0.51 11.62 -1.15
N SER A 35 -0.98 12.83 -1.50
CA SER A 35 -0.43 14.09 -0.98
C SER A 35 -0.71 14.30 0.52
N ASP A 36 -1.82 13.75 1.01
CA ASP A 36 -2.32 14.02 2.36
C ASP A 36 -2.03 12.88 3.35
N GLN A 37 -1.34 11.83 2.88
CA GLN A 37 -1.03 10.68 3.72
C GLN A 37 -0.06 11.07 4.84
N ARG A 38 -0.58 11.11 6.08
CA ARG A 38 0.18 11.50 7.29
C ARG A 38 0.98 10.36 7.92
N PHE A 39 0.59 9.11 7.66
CA PHE A 39 1.16 7.93 8.34
C PHE A 39 1.46 6.82 7.34
N PRO A 40 2.49 5.98 7.61
CA PRO A 40 2.76 4.83 6.77
C PRO A 40 1.64 3.80 6.87
N GLU A 41 1.48 3.01 5.84
CA GLU A 41 0.57 1.88 5.82
C GLU A 41 1.31 0.59 6.16
N LEU A 42 0.72 -0.21 7.06
CA LEU A 42 1.15 -1.58 7.30
C LEU A 42 0.30 -2.50 6.41
N LEU A 43 0.87 -2.91 5.28
CA LEU A 43 0.14 -3.65 4.26
C LEU A 43 -0.08 -5.12 4.65
N ASN A 44 0.86 -5.71 5.38
CA ASN A 44 0.80 -7.10 5.80
C ASN A 44 1.63 -7.34 7.07
N VAL A 45 1.21 -8.30 7.89
CA VAL A 45 1.92 -8.74 9.09
C VAL A 45 1.86 -10.26 9.20
N ARG A 46 3.03 -10.89 9.34
CA ARG A 46 3.18 -12.32 9.59
C ARG A 46 3.77 -12.55 10.99
N PRO A 47 2.96 -12.97 11.97
CA PRO A 47 3.46 -13.38 13.28
C PRO A 47 4.12 -14.75 13.19
N ILE A 48 5.25 -14.91 13.88
CA ILE A 48 6.03 -16.14 13.96
C ILE A 48 6.21 -16.45 15.44
N HIS A 49 5.69 -17.59 15.92
CA HIS A 49 5.91 -18.04 17.28
C HIS A 49 7.36 -18.55 17.42
N THR A 50 8.14 -17.95 18.33
CA THR A 50 9.58 -18.24 18.49
C THR A 50 9.94 -18.77 19.87
N GLY A 51 8.97 -18.92 20.78
CA GLY A 51 9.17 -19.43 22.13
C GLY A 51 8.01 -19.06 23.05
N PRO A 52 8.02 -19.47 24.33
CA PRO A 52 6.89 -19.29 25.23
C PRO A 52 6.34 -17.85 25.23
N ARG A 53 5.15 -17.69 24.65
CA ARG A 53 4.45 -16.39 24.47
C ARG A 53 5.33 -15.30 23.85
N THR A 54 6.25 -15.70 22.98
CA THR A 54 7.23 -14.81 22.34
C THR A 54 7.09 -14.95 20.84
N TYR A 55 6.96 -13.81 20.18
CA TYR A 55 6.70 -13.75 18.75
C TYR A 55 7.64 -12.77 18.07
N ASP A 56 7.94 -13.09 16.83
CA ASP A 56 8.50 -12.16 15.88
C ASP A 56 7.41 -11.72 14.89
N PHE A 57 7.49 -10.49 14.42
CA PHE A 57 6.57 -9.94 13.44
C PHE A 57 7.33 -9.52 12.20
N MET A 58 7.09 -10.19 11.08
CA MET A 58 7.48 -9.67 9.76
C MET A 58 6.39 -8.71 9.30
N VAL A 59 6.75 -7.47 9.03
CA VAL A 59 5.81 -6.39 8.69
C VAL A 59 6.19 -5.83 7.33
N MET A 60 5.22 -5.76 6.42
CA MET A 60 5.35 -5.04 5.16
C MET A 60 4.88 -3.61 5.39
N VAL A 61 5.79 -2.65 5.20
CA VAL A 61 5.56 -1.22 5.42
C VAL A 61 5.55 -0.52 4.07
N SER A 62 4.65 0.45 3.91
CA SER A 62 4.63 1.35 2.76
C SER A 62 4.49 2.80 3.22
N SER A 63 5.29 3.69 2.63
CA SER A 63 5.10 5.14 2.74
C SER A 63 5.30 5.81 1.38
N PRO A 64 4.35 6.64 0.91
CA PRO A 64 4.50 7.35 -0.36
C PRO A 64 5.50 8.52 -0.26
N TYR A 65 5.94 8.84 0.95
CA TYR A 65 7.03 9.73 1.29
C TYR A 65 8.17 8.89 1.88
N ASP A 66 9.39 9.13 1.44
CA ASP A 66 10.53 8.37 1.94
C ASP A 66 11.85 9.08 1.67
N SER A 67 12.06 10.20 2.35
CA SER A 67 13.26 11.03 2.23
C SER A 67 13.91 11.22 3.61
N PRO A 68 15.16 11.70 3.69
CA PRO A 68 15.80 11.99 4.98
C PRO A 68 14.98 12.93 5.87
N GLU A 69 14.18 13.82 5.28
CA GLU A 69 13.37 14.79 6.00
C GLU A 69 12.05 14.19 6.55
N ARG A 70 11.55 13.09 5.98
CA ARG A 70 10.33 12.39 6.43
C ARG A 70 10.25 10.98 5.84
N TYR A 71 10.11 9.99 6.70
CA TYR A 71 9.98 8.58 6.32
C TYR A 71 9.21 7.79 7.38
N ALA A 72 8.90 6.53 7.06
CA ALA A 72 8.41 5.57 8.04
C ALA A 72 9.58 5.07 8.90
N ASP A 73 9.69 5.57 10.12
CA ASP A 73 10.80 5.25 11.05
C ASP A 73 10.43 4.17 12.07
N GLY A 74 9.27 3.52 11.93
CA GLY A 74 8.95 2.38 12.80
C GLY A 74 7.51 1.92 12.81
N TRP A 75 7.24 1.03 13.75
CA TRP A 75 5.90 0.60 14.13
C TRP A 75 5.89 0.09 15.58
N ARG A 76 4.71 -0.10 16.14
CA ARG A 76 4.51 -0.73 17.45
C ARG A 76 3.54 -1.90 17.36
N VAL A 77 3.73 -2.89 18.23
CA VAL A 77 2.77 -3.97 18.49
C VAL A 77 2.02 -3.64 19.77
N LEU A 78 0.70 -3.76 19.75
CA LEU A 78 -0.23 -3.39 20.81
C LEU A 78 -1.18 -4.56 21.11
N THR A 79 -1.68 -4.66 22.34
CA THR A 79 -2.93 -5.40 22.59
C THR A 79 -4.12 -4.65 21.97
N VAL A 80 -5.29 -5.30 21.90
CA VAL A 80 -6.51 -4.66 21.36
C VAL A 80 -6.99 -3.49 22.24
N GLU A 81 -6.63 -3.49 23.52
CA GLU A 81 -6.86 -2.40 24.48
C GLU A 81 -5.82 -1.28 24.37
N GLY A 82 -4.84 -1.40 23.46
CA GLY A 82 -3.85 -0.36 23.19
C GLY A 82 -2.57 -0.44 24.05
N ARG A 83 -2.38 -1.49 24.86
CA ARG A 83 -1.15 -1.67 25.64
C ARG A 83 0.02 -2.03 24.73
N VAL A 84 1.10 -1.25 24.76
CA VAL A 84 2.30 -1.49 23.94
C VAL A 84 3.03 -2.75 24.39
N LEU A 85 3.30 -3.66 23.45
CA LEU A 85 4.06 -4.90 23.65
C LEU A 85 5.51 -4.78 23.15
N GLY A 86 5.75 -3.88 22.20
CA GLY A 86 7.09 -3.57 21.71
C GLY A 86 7.06 -2.56 20.58
N VAL A 87 8.18 -1.88 20.36
CA VAL A 87 8.37 -0.90 19.28
C VAL A 87 9.54 -1.34 18.41
N LYS A 88 9.40 -1.26 17.09
CA LYS A 88 10.51 -1.33 16.14
C LYS A 88 10.81 0.06 15.63
N ARG A 89 12.08 0.46 15.71
CA ARG A 89 12.62 1.66 15.06
C ARG A 89 13.39 1.27 13.79
N LEU A 90 13.33 2.14 12.79
CA LEU A 90 14.08 2.10 11.54
C LEU A 90 14.91 3.38 11.48
N ALA A 91 16.19 3.27 11.15
CA ALA A 91 17.14 4.38 11.33
C ALA A 91 17.32 5.25 10.07
N HIS A 92 16.74 4.85 8.94
CA HIS A 92 16.92 5.56 7.68
C HIS A 92 15.71 5.37 6.75
N PRO A 93 15.55 6.25 5.74
CA PRO A 93 14.59 6.09 4.65
C PRO A 93 14.84 4.82 3.83
N HIS A 94 13.82 4.33 3.12
CA HIS A 94 13.87 3.15 2.25
C HIS A 94 13.33 3.39 0.82
N PRO A 95 13.65 4.51 0.14
CA PRO A 95 12.92 4.98 -1.05
C PRO A 95 12.90 4.02 -2.22
N HIS A 96 13.90 3.15 -2.31
CA HIS A 96 14.07 2.18 -3.40
C HIS A 96 13.58 0.77 -3.06
N GLU A 97 13.01 0.58 -1.87
CA GLU A 97 12.54 -0.73 -1.40
C GLU A 97 11.01 -0.76 -1.22
N GLN A 98 10.28 0.31 -1.56
CA GLN A 98 8.86 0.43 -1.25
C GLN A 98 7.97 -0.50 -2.10
N PRO A 99 7.05 -1.27 -1.50
CA PRO A 99 6.91 -1.55 -0.07
C PRO A 99 7.97 -2.55 0.42
N PHE A 100 8.46 -2.36 1.65
CA PHE A 100 9.57 -3.15 2.18
C PHE A 100 9.16 -4.01 3.38
N TRP A 101 9.83 -5.16 3.55
CA TRP A 101 9.66 -6.03 4.72
C TRP A 101 10.70 -5.73 5.79
N ARG A 102 10.29 -5.69 7.06
CA ARG A 102 11.20 -5.70 8.21
C ARG A 102 10.67 -6.59 9.34
N ARG A 103 11.59 -7.15 10.11
CA ARG A 103 11.29 -8.01 11.25
C ARG A 103 11.43 -7.26 12.58
N GLN A 104 10.46 -7.40 13.47
CA GLN A 104 10.59 -7.07 14.89
C GLN A 104 10.68 -8.37 15.67
N THR A 105 11.68 -8.50 16.53
CA THR A 105 11.97 -9.76 17.22
C THR A 105 11.65 -9.71 18.69
N ARG A 106 11.41 -10.90 19.28
CA ARG A 106 11.30 -11.14 20.73
C ARG A 106 10.20 -10.32 21.42
N VAL A 107 9.06 -10.13 20.76
CA VAL A 107 7.91 -9.45 21.36
C VAL A 107 7.19 -10.43 22.29
N ARG A 108 7.14 -10.11 23.60
CA ARG A 108 6.44 -10.92 24.60
C ARG A 108 4.97 -10.53 24.68
N VAL A 109 4.11 -11.53 24.61
CA VAL A 109 2.65 -11.37 24.65
C VAL A 109 2.11 -11.91 25.99
N PRO A 110 1.21 -11.19 26.69
CA PRO A 110 0.58 -11.71 27.90
C PRO A 110 -0.23 -12.98 27.65
N THR A 111 -0.42 -13.76 28.71
CA THR A 111 -1.34 -14.90 28.68
C THR A 111 -2.75 -14.41 28.35
N GLY A 112 -3.49 -15.17 27.52
CA GLY A 112 -4.86 -14.85 27.13
C GLY A 112 -5.00 -13.91 25.92
N VAL A 113 -3.93 -13.23 25.50
CA VAL A 113 -3.97 -12.37 24.31
C VAL A 113 -3.79 -13.23 23.05
N ARG A 114 -4.84 -13.33 22.24
CA ARG A 114 -4.81 -14.06 20.95
C ARG A 114 -4.72 -13.16 19.71
N ARG A 115 -4.96 -11.86 19.88
CA ARG A 115 -4.94 -10.88 18.79
C ARG A 115 -4.16 -9.66 19.22
N VAL A 116 -3.32 -9.16 18.32
CA VAL A 116 -2.57 -7.91 18.51
C VAL A 116 -2.88 -6.96 17.37
N GLN A 117 -2.58 -5.69 17.58
CA GLN A 117 -2.65 -4.64 16.56
C GLN A 117 -1.25 -4.10 16.30
N LEU A 118 -0.98 -3.73 15.05
CA LEU A 118 0.21 -3.01 14.67
C LEU A 118 -0.16 -1.64 14.13
N GLU A 119 0.65 -0.65 14.49
CA GLU A 119 0.45 0.75 14.10
C GLU A 119 1.80 1.34 13.66
N GLY A 120 1.80 1.96 12.48
CA GLY A 120 2.98 2.58 11.91
C GLY A 120 3.37 3.88 12.62
N HIS A 121 4.63 4.26 12.47
CA HIS A 121 5.18 5.53 12.96
C HIS A 121 5.72 6.34 11.78
N ASP A 122 5.29 7.57 11.69
CA ASP A 122 5.85 8.59 10.81
C ASP A 122 6.86 9.43 11.58
N SER A 123 8.02 9.70 11.00
CA SER A 123 9.08 10.42 11.71
C SER A 123 8.74 11.87 12.11
N ARG A 124 7.68 12.46 11.54
CA ARG A 124 7.18 13.80 11.92
C ARG A 124 5.88 13.76 12.71
N ASN A 125 4.95 12.89 12.34
CA ASN A 125 3.60 12.85 12.90
C ASN A 125 3.44 11.84 14.04
N GLY A 126 4.46 11.02 14.30
CA GLY A 126 4.43 9.99 15.33
C GLY A 126 3.62 8.75 14.92
N PHE A 127 3.11 8.03 15.92
CA PHE A 127 2.24 6.87 15.70
C PHE A 127 0.86 7.29 15.21
N GLY A 128 0.34 6.59 14.20
CA GLY A 128 -1.03 6.81 13.75
C GLY A 128 -1.38 6.05 12.47
N GLY A 129 -2.48 6.45 11.86
CA GLY A 129 -3.01 5.82 10.66
C GLY A 129 -3.80 4.55 10.94
N LYS A 130 -3.98 3.73 9.91
CA LYS A 130 -4.74 2.48 9.99
C LYS A 130 -3.95 1.43 10.77
N ARG A 131 -4.57 0.85 11.81
CA ARG A 131 -4.02 -0.30 12.52
C ARG A 131 -4.31 -1.60 11.78
N LEU A 132 -3.34 -2.50 11.74
CA LEU A 132 -3.52 -3.85 11.23
C LEU A 132 -3.63 -4.84 12.39
N ALA A 133 -4.77 -5.54 12.49
CA ALA A 133 -5.03 -6.49 13.56
C ALA A 133 -4.76 -7.93 13.09
N VAL A 134 -3.87 -8.65 13.78
CA VAL A 134 -3.46 -10.01 13.42
C VAL A 134 -3.70 -11.01 14.57
N THR A 135 -4.17 -12.19 14.23
CA THR A 135 -4.33 -13.32 15.16
C THR A 135 -2.98 -14.02 15.31
N LEU A 136 -2.60 -14.32 16.54
CA LEU A 136 -1.37 -15.06 16.84
C LEU A 136 -1.59 -16.56 16.57
N PRO A 137 -0.58 -17.27 16.03
CA PRO A 137 -0.62 -18.72 15.86
C PRO A 137 -0.59 -19.46 17.20
#